data_AF-A0A9P7XGK5-F1
#
_entry.id   AF-A0A9P7XGK5-F1
#
_cell.length_a   1.000
_cell.length_b   1.000
_cell.length_c   1.000
_cell.angle_alpha   90.00
_cell.angle_beta   90.00
_cell.angle_gamma   90.00
#
_symmetry.space_group_name_H-M   'P 1'
#
loop_
_entity.id
_entity.type
_entity.pdbx_description
1 polymer ?
#
loop_
_entity_poly.entity_id
_entity_poly.type
_entity_poly.pdbx_seq_one_letter_code
_entity_poly.pdbx_strand_id
1 'polypeptide(L)'
;MFIPTKAVSILLAFLAVGFASPTPGLVAAGNTVMINSATDFCMIAPSKMRTPILVSDLPSEAQSYCSESTDPQDRLPYFWINGPPTLDKGEGARGLPYIQLTGCINPDAFDHLDPNDHGGQYYSGGESGEPGNPIGSSCTGYNYYVECIDPAAHLAGIRCCQDSVDCPTNRLLEGCKEVIRGNYPC
;
A
#
# COMPACT_ATOMS: atom_id res chain seq x y z
N MET A 1 -27.90 -48.14 -64.97
CA MET A 1 -28.86 -47.06 -64.64
C MET A 1 -28.33 -46.39 -63.38
N PHE A 2 -27.59 -45.29 -63.53
CA PHE A 2 -26.89 -44.60 -62.44
C PHE A 2 -27.71 -43.38 -62.01
N ILE A 3 -28.00 -43.26 -60.71
CA ILE A 3 -28.76 -42.17 -60.10
C ILE A 3 -27.74 -41.18 -59.50
N PRO A 4 -27.79 -39.87 -59.82
CA PRO A 4 -26.91 -38.89 -59.19
C PRO A 4 -27.52 -38.37 -57.88
N THR A 5 -26.77 -38.46 -56.78
CA THR A 5 -27.07 -37.81 -55.50
C THR A 5 -26.64 -36.35 -55.54
N LYS A 6 -27.57 -35.44 -55.25
CA LYS A 6 -27.30 -33.99 -55.14
C LYS A 6 -26.59 -33.68 -53.82
N ALA A 7 -25.47 -32.99 -53.89
CA ALA A 7 -24.76 -32.46 -52.73
C ALA A 7 -25.52 -31.24 -52.17
N VAL A 8 -25.84 -31.27 -50.88
CA VAL A 8 -26.42 -30.15 -50.12
C VAL A 8 -25.26 -29.43 -49.42
N SER A 9 -25.02 -28.16 -49.77
CA SER A 9 -24.04 -27.31 -49.08
C SER A 9 -24.70 -26.67 -47.86
N ILE A 10 -24.17 -26.95 -46.67
CA ILE A 10 -24.57 -26.31 -45.41
C ILE A 10 -23.54 -25.21 -45.11
N LEU A 11 -24.00 -23.96 -45.10
CA LEU A 11 -23.20 -22.78 -44.74
C LEU A 11 -23.22 -22.64 -43.21
N LEU A 12 -22.11 -22.93 -42.52
CA LEU A 12 -21.95 -22.66 -41.09
C LEU A 12 -21.59 -21.19 -40.86
N ALA A 13 -22.49 -20.45 -40.21
CA ALA A 13 -22.21 -19.13 -39.68
C ALA A 13 -21.44 -19.25 -38.35
N PHE A 14 -20.18 -18.81 -38.33
CA PHE A 14 -19.38 -18.70 -37.10
C PHE A 14 -19.82 -17.46 -36.31
N LEU A 15 -20.50 -17.68 -35.19
CA LEU A 15 -20.71 -16.66 -34.16
C LEU A 15 -19.38 -16.45 -33.42
N ALA A 16 -18.71 -15.33 -33.69
CA ALA A 16 -17.55 -14.92 -32.91
C ALA A 16 -18.01 -14.50 -31.50
N VAL A 17 -17.77 -15.36 -30.52
CA VAL A 17 -17.92 -15.02 -29.11
C VAL A 17 -16.74 -14.13 -28.73
N GLY A 18 -16.97 -12.82 -28.66
CA GLY A 18 -15.99 -11.87 -28.16
C GLY A 18 -15.75 -12.12 -26.67
N PHE A 19 -14.59 -12.65 -26.30
CA PHE A 19 -14.14 -12.65 -24.93
C PHE A 19 -13.82 -11.20 -24.54
N ALA A 20 -14.68 -10.59 -23.74
CA ALA A 20 -14.31 -9.37 -23.03
C ALA A 20 -13.17 -9.76 -22.06
N SER A 21 -11.95 -9.34 -22.37
CA SER A 21 -10.85 -9.44 -21.42
C SER A 21 -11.23 -8.67 -20.16
N PRO A 22 -10.97 -9.19 -18.95
CA PRO A 22 -11.09 -8.39 -17.74
C PRO A 22 -10.23 -7.15 -17.94
N THR A 23 -10.85 -5.97 -17.88
CA THR A 23 -10.11 -4.72 -17.71
C THR A 23 -9.20 -4.93 -16.50
N PRO A 24 -7.87 -4.74 -16.63
CA PRO A 24 -7.02 -4.59 -15.47
C PRO A 24 -7.73 -3.58 -14.57
N GLY A 25 -8.05 -3.97 -13.33
CA GLY A 25 -8.51 -3.00 -12.35
C GLY A 25 -7.54 -1.83 -12.42
N LEU A 26 -8.06 -0.62 -12.60
CA LEU A 26 -7.27 0.59 -12.57
C LEU A 26 -6.43 0.53 -11.29
N VAL A 27 -5.16 0.17 -11.42
CA VAL A 27 -4.16 0.43 -10.39
C VAL A 27 -4.21 1.94 -10.28
N ALA A 28 -4.73 2.46 -9.18
CA ALA A 28 -4.69 3.89 -8.93
C ALA A 28 -3.23 4.28 -9.05
N ALA A 29 -2.90 5.15 -10.02
CA ALA A 29 -1.54 5.51 -10.37
C ALA A 29 -0.75 6.20 -9.21
N GLY A 30 -1.31 6.23 -8.00
CA GLY A 30 -0.79 6.92 -6.83
C GLY A 30 -0.42 6.05 -5.63
N ASN A 31 -0.52 4.72 -5.64
CA ASN A 31 -0.22 3.89 -4.44
C ASN A 31 1.28 3.59 -4.27
N THR A 32 2.11 4.63 -4.30
CA THR A 32 3.57 4.52 -4.13
C THR A 32 4.01 5.17 -2.83
N VAL A 33 4.66 4.39 -1.99
CA VAL A 33 5.42 4.85 -0.82
C VAL A 33 6.79 5.33 -1.27
N MET A 34 7.30 6.36 -0.61
CA MET A 34 8.65 6.87 -0.86
C MET A 34 9.26 7.39 0.44
N ILE A 35 10.56 7.18 0.63
CA ILE A 35 11.32 7.81 1.72
C ILE A 35 12.62 8.37 1.14
N ASN A 36 12.68 9.68 0.90
CA ASN A 36 13.92 10.36 0.53
C ASN A 36 14.59 10.97 1.76
N SER A 37 13.80 11.57 2.65
CA SER A 37 14.25 12.18 3.90
C SER A 37 13.13 12.23 4.96
N ALA A 38 13.43 12.72 6.17
CA ALA A 38 12.43 12.96 7.20
C ALA A 38 11.38 14.03 6.85
N THR A 39 11.59 14.79 5.77
CA THR A 39 10.69 15.85 5.29
C THR A 39 10.23 15.66 3.85
N ASP A 40 10.69 14.60 3.18
CA ASP A 40 10.35 14.26 1.79
C ASP A 40 10.05 12.76 1.73
N PHE A 41 8.77 12.43 1.83
CA PHE A 41 8.26 11.08 1.92
C PHE A 41 6.80 10.99 1.49
N CYS A 42 6.37 9.77 1.17
CA CYS A 42 4.98 9.43 0.91
C CYS A 42 4.57 8.23 1.75
N MET A 43 3.39 8.30 2.35
CA MET A 43 2.79 7.29 3.22
C MET A 43 1.41 6.91 2.71
N ILE A 44 0.95 5.71 3.02
CA ILE A 44 -0.44 5.32 2.76
C ILE A 44 -1.32 5.83 3.91
N ALA A 45 -2.54 6.21 3.59
CA ALA A 45 -3.56 6.49 4.60
C ALA A 45 -4.95 6.26 4.01
N PRO A 46 -6.01 6.28 4.84
CA PRO A 46 -7.36 6.15 4.32
C PRO A 46 -7.69 7.25 3.31
N SER A 47 -8.48 6.91 2.31
CA SER A 47 -8.99 7.87 1.31
C SER A 47 -10.23 8.61 1.78
N LYS A 48 -10.85 8.16 2.88
CA LYS A 48 -12.08 8.71 3.44
C LYS A 48 -11.83 9.24 4.85
N MET A 49 -12.53 10.32 5.20
CA MET A 49 -12.51 10.91 6.53
C MET A 49 -12.84 9.89 7.63
N ARG A 50 -12.10 9.98 8.76
CA ARG A 50 -12.32 9.21 9.99
C ARG A 50 -12.51 7.70 9.75
N THR A 51 -11.62 7.11 8.95
CA THR A 51 -11.68 5.68 8.62
C THR A 51 -10.66 4.91 9.47
N PRO A 52 -11.05 3.81 10.13
CA PRO A 52 -10.10 2.93 10.80
C PRO A 52 -9.11 2.32 9.81
N ILE A 53 -7.84 2.18 10.18
CA ILE A 53 -6.77 1.68 9.32
C ILE A 53 -7.11 0.28 8.81
N LEU A 54 -7.50 -0.65 9.68
CA LEU A 54 -7.88 -2.01 9.27
C LEU A 54 -9.12 -2.09 8.35
N VAL A 55 -9.99 -1.08 8.37
CA VAL A 55 -11.14 -1.01 7.46
C VAL A 55 -10.69 -0.53 6.08
N SER A 56 -9.77 0.44 6.06
CA SER A 56 -9.19 0.98 4.82
C SER A 56 -8.27 -0.01 4.09
N ASP A 57 -8.11 -1.23 4.62
CA ASP A 57 -7.41 -2.34 3.97
C ASP A 57 -8.19 -2.94 2.79
N LEU A 58 -9.40 -2.44 2.54
CA LEU A 58 -10.18 -2.79 1.37
C LEU A 58 -9.62 -2.09 0.11
N PRO A 59 -9.64 -2.77 -1.06
CA PRO A 59 -9.25 -2.15 -2.32
C PRO A 59 -10.02 -0.85 -2.54
N SER A 60 -9.32 0.24 -2.86
CA SER A 60 -9.83 1.62 -3.04
C SER A 60 -10.14 2.45 -1.80
N GLU A 61 -9.89 1.95 -0.58
CA GLU A 61 -10.15 2.71 0.66
C GLU A 61 -8.92 3.37 1.28
N ALA A 62 -7.75 3.14 0.70
CA ALA A 62 -6.51 3.82 1.04
C ALA A 62 -5.72 4.22 -0.21
N GLN A 63 -4.94 5.28 -0.08
CA GLN A 63 -4.09 5.85 -1.13
C GLN A 63 -2.82 6.47 -0.55
N SER A 64 -1.85 6.82 -1.40
CA SER A 64 -0.64 7.52 -0.95
C SER A 64 -0.84 9.03 -0.81
N TYR A 65 -0.23 9.57 0.24
CA TYR A 65 -0.13 10.99 0.53
C TYR A 65 1.32 11.37 0.77
N CYS A 66 1.77 12.45 0.16
CA CYS A 66 3.17 12.89 0.21
C CYS A 66 3.33 14.20 0.98
N SER A 67 4.45 14.36 1.66
CA SER A 67 4.78 15.61 2.39
C SER A 67 4.73 16.85 1.48
N GLU A 68 5.15 16.67 0.23
CA GLU A 68 4.91 17.58 -0.89
C GLU A 68 3.96 16.92 -1.88
N SER A 69 2.94 17.63 -2.36
CA SER A 69 1.99 17.04 -3.34
C SER A 69 2.66 16.84 -4.68
N THR A 70 2.49 15.65 -5.25
CA THR A 70 2.95 15.29 -6.59
C THR A 70 1.83 14.54 -7.30
N ASP A 71 1.27 15.07 -8.38
CA ASP A 71 0.26 14.36 -9.19
C ASP A 71 0.77 12.94 -9.55
N PRO A 72 0.05 11.84 -9.19
CA PRO A 72 -1.35 11.75 -8.74
C PRO A 72 -1.59 11.57 -7.23
N GLN A 73 -0.60 11.90 -6.40
CA GLN A 73 -0.61 11.76 -4.94
C GLN A 73 -1.01 13.06 -4.25
N ASP A 74 -1.93 12.91 -3.29
CA ASP A 74 -2.43 14.02 -2.50
C ASP A 74 -1.39 14.48 -1.46
N ARG A 75 -1.60 15.69 -0.92
CA ARG A 75 -0.73 16.22 0.12
C ARG A 75 -1.06 15.58 1.47
N LEU A 76 -0.05 15.07 2.16
CA LEU A 76 -0.14 14.73 3.57
C LEU A 76 0.00 16.02 4.40
N PRO A 77 -1.00 16.43 5.19
CA PRO A 77 -0.82 17.52 6.14
C PRO A 77 0.28 17.15 7.15
N TYR A 78 1.03 18.14 7.62
CA TYR A 78 2.06 17.88 8.61
C TYR A 78 1.43 17.42 9.93
N PHE A 79 1.46 16.10 10.15
CA PHE A 79 0.88 15.44 11.31
C PHE A 79 1.90 14.96 12.34
N TRP A 80 3.20 15.06 12.07
CA TRP A 80 4.24 14.64 13.02
C TRP A 80 4.31 15.62 14.20
N ILE A 81 4.45 15.11 15.42
CA ILE A 81 4.63 15.90 16.64
C ILE A 81 5.99 15.60 17.29
N ASN A 82 6.42 16.49 18.17
CA ASN A 82 7.74 16.44 18.83
C ASN A 82 8.95 16.52 17.88
N GLY A 83 8.72 16.94 16.64
CA GLY A 83 9.74 17.12 15.60
C GLY A 83 9.41 16.34 14.33
N PRO A 84 10.33 16.33 13.34
CA PRO A 84 10.24 15.41 12.20
C PRO A 84 10.35 13.95 12.66
N PRO A 85 9.86 12.98 11.86
CA PRO A 85 10.07 11.57 12.15
C PRO A 85 11.56 11.24 12.13
N THR A 86 11.97 10.22 12.89
CA THR A 86 13.34 9.71 12.84
C THR A 86 13.53 8.93 11.55
N LEU A 87 14.47 9.39 10.71
CA LEU A 87 14.97 8.63 9.57
C LEU A 87 16.06 7.67 10.02
N ASP A 88 15.89 6.38 9.71
CA ASP A 88 16.90 5.36 9.95
C ASP A 88 17.15 4.55 8.67
N LYS A 89 18.41 4.12 8.51
CA LYS A 89 18.90 3.32 7.38
C LYS A 89 19.84 2.26 7.94
N GLY A 90 19.65 1.03 7.52
CA GLY A 90 20.49 -0.06 8.01
C GLY A 90 20.43 -1.29 7.13
N GLU A 91 20.99 -2.36 7.67
CA GLU A 91 20.95 -3.69 7.10
C GLU A 91 20.03 -4.58 7.94
N GLY A 92 19.19 -5.33 7.27
CA GLY A 92 18.24 -6.25 7.89
C GLY A 92 18.82 -7.62 8.20
N ALA A 93 17.96 -8.59 8.51
CA ALA A 93 18.35 -9.91 8.99
C ALA A 93 19.30 -10.68 8.04
N ARG A 94 19.18 -10.46 6.72
CA ARG A 94 20.04 -11.05 5.69
C ARG A 94 21.10 -10.09 5.12
N GLY A 95 21.36 -8.97 5.79
CA GLY A 95 22.35 -7.98 5.34
C GLY A 95 21.86 -7.11 4.17
N LEU A 96 20.57 -7.14 3.85
CA LEU A 96 19.97 -6.36 2.78
C LEU A 96 19.49 -5.01 3.31
N PRO A 97 19.58 -3.92 2.52
CA PRO A 97 19.30 -2.59 3.02
C PRO A 97 17.82 -2.37 3.29
N TYR A 98 17.55 -1.57 4.32
CA TYR A 98 16.26 -0.96 4.59
C TYR A 98 16.40 0.54 4.86
N ILE A 99 15.28 1.24 4.74
CA ILE A 99 15.09 2.62 5.17
C ILE A 99 13.75 2.74 5.89
N GLN A 100 13.67 3.56 6.92
CA GLN A 100 12.42 3.77 7.65
C GLN A 100 12.27 5.19 8.18
N LEU A 101 11.02 5.57 8.41
CA LEU A 101 10.61 6.69 9.25
C LEU A 101 9.83 6.15 10.44
N THR A 102 10.13 6.63 11.65
CA THR A 102 9.34 6.34 12.86
C THR A 102 9.14 7.61 13.66
N GLY A 103 7.92 7.85 14.15
CA GLY A 103 7.61 9.08 14.84
C GLY A 103 6.25 9.09 15.52
N CYS A 104 5.96 10.22 16.12
CA CYS A 104 4.71 10.45 16.85
C CYS A 104 3.82 11.34 16.00
N ILE A 105 2.52 11.05 15.99
CA ILE A 105 1.55 11.78 15.17
C ILE A 105 0.52 12.51 16.02
N ASN A 106 0.00 13.62 15.51
CA ASN A 106 -1.26 14.20 15.90
C ASN A 106 -2.35 13.67 14.94
N PRO A 107 -3.18 12.71 15.36
CA PRO A 107 -4.21 12.16 14.47
C PRO A 107 -5.27 13.18 14.07
N ASP A 108 -5.45 14.28 14.82
CA ASP A 108 -6.38 15.35 14.44
C ASP A 108 -5.83 16.32 13.39
N ALA A 109 -4.53 16.25 13.07
CA ALA A 109 -3.95 17.04 11.99
C ALA A 109 -4.32 16.50 10.60
N PHE A 110 -4.82 15.27 10.52
CA PHE A 110 -5.27 14.64 9.29
C PHE A 110 -6.66 14.02 9.49
N ASP A 111 -7.67 14.64 8.90
CA ASP A 111 -9.08 14.30 9.08
C ASP A 111 -9.49 12.92 8.54
N HIS A 112 -8.60 12.26 7.79
CA HIS A 112 -8.76 10.88 7.34
C HIS A 112 -8.54 9.86 8.46
N LEU A 113 -7.79 10.22 9.50
CA LEU A 113 -7.53 9.36 10.65
C LEU A 113 -8.66 9.46 11.68
N ASP A 114 -9.11 8.31 12.19
CA ASP A 114 -9.91 8.26 13.42
C ASP A 114 -8.97 8.29 14.64
N PRO A 115 -9.00 9.31 15.51
CA PRO A 115 -8.11 9.42 16.66
C PRO A 115 -8.28 8.31 17.70
N ASN A 116 -9.41 7.58 17.67
CA ASN A 116 -9.67 6.47 18.58
C ASN A 116 -9.31 5.11 17.98
N ASP A 117 -8.84 5.08 16.74
CA ASP A 117 -8.45 3.83 16.10
C ASP A 117 -7.13 3.30 16.69
N HIS A 118 -7.11 2.00 16.97
CA HIS A 118 -5.94 1.29 17.51
C HIS A 118 -4.98 0.82 16.41
N GLY A 119 -5.19 1.33 15.20
CA GLY A 119 -4.27 1.21 14.08
C GLY A 119 -4.40 -0.05 13.27
N GLY A 120 -3.42 -0.24 12.41
CA GLY A 120 -3.34 -1.34 11.45
C GLY A 120 -2.11 -1.20 10.55
N GLN A 121 -2.09 -1.94 9.45
CA GLN A 121 -0.95 -1.92 8.53
C GLN A 121 -1.34 -1.80 7.06
N TYR A 122 -0.53 -1.00 6.35
CA TYR A 122 -0.43 -1.08 4.90
C TYR A 122 0.88 -1.75 4.53
N TYR A 123 0.90 -2.44 3.41
CA TYR A 123 2.07 -3.22 3.03
C TYR A 123 2.05 -3.53 1.53
N SER A 124 3.24 -3.66 0.95
CA SER A 124 3.38 -4.25 -0.38
C SER A 124 3.09 -5.74 -0.31
N GLY A 125 2.78 -6.36 -1.45
CA GLY A 125 2.77 -7.81 -1.55
C GLY A 125 4.05 -8.49 -1.00
N GLY A 126 3.90 -9.63 -0.33
CA GLY A 126 5.01 -10.42 0.19
C GLY A 126 5.51 -11.49 -0.80
N GLU A 127 6.56 -12.24 -0.42
CA GLU A 127 7.08 -13.38 -1.19
C GLU A 127 6.02 -14.46 -1.46
N SER A 128 4.98 -14.52 -0.62
CA SER A 128 3.83 -15.42 -0.74
C SER A 128 2.87 -15.07 -1.89
N GLY A 129 3.10 -13.96 -2.60
CA GLY A 129 2.25 -13.50 -3.69
C GLY A 129 0.97 -12.80 -3.24
N GLU A 130 0.92 -12.34 -1.98
CA GLU A 130 -0.17 -11.48 -1.51
C GLU A 130 -0.20 -10.19 -2.35
N PRO A 131 -1.39 -9.66 -2.69
CA PRO A 131 -1.50 -8.50 -3.57
C PRO A 131 -1.01 -7.18 -2.93
N GLY A 132 -0.70 -7.21 -1.63
CA GLY A 132 -0.47 -6.02 -0.84
C GLY A 132 -1.77 -5.29 -0.53
N ASN A 133 -1.66 -4.30 0.34
CA ASN A 133 -2.74 -3.43 0.72
C ASN A 133 -2.22 -1.99 0.87
N PRO A 134 -2.65 -1.05 0.02
CA PRO A 134 -3.54 -1.23 -1.13
C PRO A 134 -2.98 -2.22 -2.18
N ILE A 135 -3.86 -2.83 -2.97
CA ILE A 135 -3.44 -3.75 -4.04
C ILE A 135 -2.46 -3.04 -4.99
N GLY A 136 -1.31 -3.68 -5.22
CA GLY A 136 -0.27 -3.19 -6.14
C GLY A 136 0.53 -2.00 -5.59
N SER A 137 0.37 -1.67 -4.31
CA SER A 137 1.23 -0.69 -3.66
C SER A 137 2.69 -1.15 -3.59
N SER A 138 3.60 -0.19 -3.63
CA SER A 138 5.04 -0.46 -3.63
C SER A 138 5.82 0.68 -3.00
N CYS A 139 7.07 0.43 -2.62
CA CYS A 139 7.98 1.48 -2.19
C CYS A 139 9.07 1.74 -3.23
N THR A 140 9.30 3.02 -3.56
CA THR A 140 10.31 3.42 -4.54
C THR A 140 11.71 2.94 -4.13
N GLY A 141 12.33 2.12 -4.98
CA GLY A 141 13.69 1.63 -4.81
C GLY A 141 13.84 0.41 -3.90
N TYR A 142 12.75 -0.16 -3.39
CA TYR A 142 12.75 -1.32 -2.50
C TYR A 142 11.73 -2.38 -2.96
N ASN A 143 12.02 -3.65 -2.69
CA ASN A 143 11.14 -4.76 -3.08
C ASN A 143 9.86 -4.84 -2.22
N TYR A 144 9.96 -4.42 -0.97
CA TYR A 144 8.89 -4.54 0.02
C TYR A 144 8.73 -3.26 0.84
N TYR A 145 7.54 -3.07 1.42
CA TYR A 145 7.33 -2.12 2.51
C TYR A 145 6.29 -2.64 3.49
N VAL A 146 6.40 -2.16 4.72
CA VAL A 146 5.34 -2.20 5.73
C VAL A 146 5.19 -0.80 6.32
N GLU A 147 3.96 -0.41 6.54
CA GLU A 147 3.54 0.81 7.20
C GLU A 147 2.65 0.44 8.37
N CYS A 148 2.78 1.19 9.47
CA CYS A 148 1.84 1.13 10.56
C CYS A 148 1.44 2.54 10.97
N ILE A 149 0.15 2.74 11.19
CA ILE A 149 -0.41 3.96 11.77
C ILE A 149 -1.28 3.51 12.94
N ASP A 150 -1.02 4.05 14.13
CA ASP A 150 -1.79 3.82 15.36
C ASP A 150 -2.19 5.18 15.94
N PRO A 151 -3.36 5.71 15.48
CA PRO A 151 -3.86 7.01 15.90
C PRO A 151 -4.03 7.13 17.42
N ALA A 152 -4.61 6.13 18.08
CA ALA A 152 -4.85 6.14 19.52
C ALA A 152 -3.53 6.16 20.31
N ALA A 153 -2.50 5.43 19.87
CA ALA A 153 -1.17 5.48 20.48
C ALA A 153 -0.34 6.69 20.05
N HIS A 154 -0.80 7.50 19.10
CA HIS A 154 -0.08 8.62 18.51
C HIS A 154 1.22 8.19 17.83
N LEU A 155 1.24 7.03 17.18
CA LEU A 155 2.44 6.49 16.53
C LEU A 155 2.21 6.26 15.05
N ALA A 156 3.23 6.52 14.25
CA ALA A 156 3.28 6.04 12.87
C ALA A 156 4.70 5.64 12.49
N GLY A 157 4.81 4.66 11.61
CA GLY A 157 6.08 4.22 11.05
C GLY A 157 5.89 3.68 9.64
N ILE A 158 6.89 3.87 8.81
CA ILE A 158 7.00 3.26 7.48
C ILE A 158 8.41 2.71 7.32
N ARG A 159 8.52 1.48 6.82
CA ARG A 159 9.79 0.86 6.45
C ARG A 159 9.71 0.29 5.06
N CYS A 160 10.72 0.59 4.24
CA CYS A 160 10.96 -0.06 2.96
C CYS A 160 12.18 -0.99 3.06
N CYS A 161 12.06 -2.19 2.52
CA CYS A 161 13.04 -3.27 2.65
C CYS A 161 13.33 -3.92 1.30
N GLN A 162 14.57 -4.36 1.11
CA GLN A 162 14.87 -5.27 -0.01
C GLN A 162 14.49 -6.71 0.27
N ASP A 163 14.25 -7.03 1.54
CA ASP A 163 13.97 -8.35 2.07
C ASP A 163 12.60 -8.38 2.75
N SER A 164 11.77 -9.37 2.42
CA SER A 164 10.44 -9.52 3.00
C SER A 164 10.49 -9.80 4.51
N VAL A 165 11.56 -10.39 5.03
CA VAL A 165 11.73 -10.70 6.47
C VAL A 165 11.81 -9.42 7.31
N ASP A 166 12.33 -8.34 6.74
CA ASP A 166 12.50 -7.06 7.43
C ASP A 166 11.25 -6.16 7.36
N CYS A 167 10.26 -6.55 6.53
CA CYS A 167 8.98 -5.87 6.30
C CYS A 167 7.82 -6.85 6.54
N PRO A 168 7.53 -7.24 7.80
CA PRO A 168 6.52 -8.25 8.11
C PRO A 168 5.10 -7.76 7.78
N THR A 169 4.37 -8.49 6.93
CA THR A 169 3.02 -8.12 6.46
C THR A 169 1.87 -8.79 7.24
N ASN A 170 2.20 -9.66 8.19
CA ASN A 170 1.24 -10.57 8.84
C ASN A 170 0.94 -10.19 10.30
N ARG A 171 1.17 -8.93 10.68
CA ARG A 171 1.10 -8.45 12.08
C ARG A 171 -0.03 -7.45 12.32
N LEU A 172 -1.09 -7.48 11.50
CA LEU A 172 -2.08 -6.40 11.35
C LEU A 172 -2.65 -5.81 12.66
N LEU A 173 -2.75 -6.62 13.72
CA LEU A 173 -3.29 -6.21 15.03
C LEU A 173 -2.21 -5.82 16.06
N GLU A 174 -0.94 -5.92 15.71
CA GLU A 174 0.17 -5.50 16.56
C GLU A 174 0.41 -3.99 16.40
N GLY A 175 0.69 -3.30 17.50
CA GLY A 175 0.97 -1.87 17.48
C GLY A 175 2.30 -1.54 16.78
N CYS A 176 2.46 -0.29 16.34
CA CYS A 176 3.55 0.09 15.43
C CYS A 176 4.97 -0.19 15.93
N LYS A 177 5.20 -0.17 17.24
CA LYS A 177 6.52 -0.49 17.83
C LYS A 177 6.92 -1.96 17.65
N GLU A 178 5.94 -2.86 17.54
CA GLU A 178 6.19 -4.29 17.31
C GLU A 178 6.41 -4.60 15.82
N VAL A 179 5.66 -3.93 14.95
CA VAL A 179 5.75 -4.07 13.49
C VAL A 179 7.04 -3.44 12.96
N ILE A 180 7.29 -2.17 13.32
CA ILE A 180 8.42 -1.37 12.89
C ILE A 180 9.17 -0.90 14.12
N ARG A 181 10.19 -1.66 14.50
CA ARG A 181 11.13 -1.27 15.55
C ARG A 181 11.92 -0.04 15.11
N GLY A 182 12.13 0.90 16.02
CA GLY A 182 12.85 2.13 15.73
C GLY A 182 12.78 3.12 16.89
N ASN A 183 13.24 4.34 16.63
CA ASN A 183 13.14 5.44 17.58
C ASN A 183 11.87 6.25 17.34
N TYR A 184 10.98 6.27 18.33
CA TYR A 184 9.76 7.07 18.33
C TYR A 184 9.94 8.18 19.37
N PRO A 185 10.36 9.40 18.98
CA PRO A 185 10.64 10.49 19.91
C PRO A 185 9.36 11.13 20.45
N CYS A 186 8.58 10.34 21.19
CA CYS A 186 7.41 10.74 21.97
C CYS A 186 7.88 10.91 23.43
#